data_AF-A0A521K685-F1
#
_entry.id   AF-A0A521K685-F1
#
_cell.length_a   1.000
_cell.length_b   1.000
_cell.length_c   1.000
_cell.angle_alpha   90.00
_cell.angle_beta   90.00
_cell.angle_gamma   90.00
#
_symmetry.space_group_name_H-M   'P 1'
#
loop_
_entity.id
_entity.type
_entity.pdbx_description
1 polymer ?
#
loop_
_entity_poly.entity_id
_entity_poly.type
_entity_poly.pdbx_seq_one_letter_code
_entity_poly.pdbx_strand_id
1 'polypeptide(L)'
;MPLAPGRQRVLEALPLWHTLQRVPRAGELGADLARAVREAAGVERGWSVRHELCAADAVPSGARASSSVHVAKLAWRDRIEALARGTSAERAAAAQHARAFMLVTSGSGAVVLQTAQQYAAHDLRPIDPDDAPSVPEPGTLALLAIGAAALLWLRLRTRAA
;
A
#
# COMPACT_ATOMS: atom_id res chain seq x y z
N MET A 1 13.10 -7.08 -22.03
CA MET A 1 11.73 -7.16 -22.58
C MET A 1 11.04 -5.83 -22.26
N PRO A 2 10.57 -5.03 -23.24
CA PRO A 2 9.97 -3.74 -22.94
C PRO A 2 8.60 -3.94 -22.27
N LEU A 3 8.40 -3.30 -21.12
CA LEU A 3 7.11 -3.24 -20.43
C LEU A 3 6.22 -2.25 -21.18
N ALA A 4 5.31 -2.76 -22.02
CA ALA A 4 4.29 -1.94 -22.65
C ALA A 4 3.15 -1.64 -21.65
N PRO A 5 2.49 -0.46 -21.71
CA PRO A 5 1.23 -0.24 -21.00
C PRO A 5 0.25 -1.33 -21.41
N GLY A 6 -0.18 -2.15 -20.45
CA GLY A 6 -0.90 -3.38 -20.74
C GLY A 6 -1.81 -3.78 -19.60
N ARG A 7 -2.91 -4.44 -19.95
CA ARG A 7 -3.85 -5.04 -19.00
C ARG A 7 -3.13 -5.94 -17.99
N GLN A 8 -3.61 -5.93 -16.74
CA GLN A 8 -3.06 -6.71 -15.63
C GLN A 8 -3.36 -8.22 -15.82
N ARG A 9 -2.60 -8.87 -16.70
CA ARG A 9 -2.79 -10.28 -17.10
C ARG A 9 -2.73 -11.26 -15.92
N VAL A 10 -2.01 -10.92 -14.85
CA VAL A 10 -1.93 -11.74 -13.64
C VAL A 10 -3.28 -11.85 -12.94
N LEU A 11 -4.03 -10.74 -12.83
CA LEU A 11 -5.38 -10.77 -12.26
C LEU A 11 -6.37 -11.46 -13.22
N GLU A 12 -6.22 -11.27 -14.52
CA GLU A 12 -7.03 -11.98 -15.53
C GLU A 12 -6.86 -13.50 -15.44
N ALA A 13 -5.65 -13.98 -15.16
CA ALA A 13 -5.33 -15.40 -14.99
C ALA A 13 -5.79 -15.99 -13.65
N LEU A 14 -6.22 -15.16 -12.71
CA LEU A 14 -6.70 -15.55 -11.38
C LEU A 14 -8.22 -15.34 -11.33
N PRO A 15 -9.06 -16.25 -11.86
CA PRO A 15 -10.49 -16.03 -11.99
C PRO A 15 -11.19 -15.70 -10.66
N LEU A 16 -10.61 -16.11 -9.52
CA LEU A 16 -11.13 -15.83 -8.18
C LEU A 16 -10.41 -14.67 -7.47
N TRP A 17 -9.67 -13.82 -8.19
CA TRP A 17 -8.94 -12.71 -7.56
C TRP A 17 -9.85 -11.78 -6.75
N HIS A 18 -11.10 -11.63 -7.19
CA HIS A 18 -12.12 -10.80 -6.52
C HIS A 18 -12.65 -11.43 -5.23
N THR A 19 -12.36 -12.70 -4.95
CA THR A 19 -12.70 -13.36 -3.68
C THR A 19 -11.57 -13.26 -2.65
N LEU A 20 -10.43 -12.64 -3.01
CA LEU A 20 -9.32 -12.44 -2.08
C LEU A 20 -9.78 -11.55 -0.92
N GLN A 21 -9.68 -12.10 0.29
CA GLN A 21 -9.99 -11.38 1.52
C GLN A 21 -8.71 -10.99 2.23
N ARG A 22 -8.68 -9.78 2.78
CA ARG A 22 -7.57 -9.31 3.61
C ARG A 22 -7.78 -9.82 5.03
N VAL A 23 -6.89 -10.70 5.48
CA VAL A 23 -6.87 -11.19 6.87
C VAL A 23 -6.17 -10.16 7.76
N PRO A 24 -6.80 -9.69 8.87
CA PRO A 24 -6.14 -8.81 9.82
C PRO A 24 -4.96 -9.51 10.49
N ARG A 25 -3.79 -8.86 10.50
CA ARG A 25 -2.62 -9.33 11.25
C ARG A 25 -2.74 -8.85 12.70
N ALA A 26 -2.89 -9.80 13.61
CA ALA A 26 -2.97 -9.53 15.05
C ALA A 26 -1.76 -10.08 15.82
N GLY A 27 -0.93 -10.91 15.16
CA GLY A 27 0.28 -11.44 15.76
C GLY A 27 1.05 -12.32 14.78
N GLU A 28 1.37 -13.54 15.21
CA GLU A 28 2.11 -14.51 14.42
C GLU A 28 1.34 -14.97 13.19
N LEU A 29 2.05 -15.10 12.05
CA LEU A 29 1.44 -15.41 10.76
C LEU A 29 0.66 -16.74 10.79
N GLY A 30 1.25 -17.76 11.42
CA GLY A 30 0.63 -19.09 11.51
C GLY A 30 -0.68 -19.05 12.32
N ALA A 31 -0.72 -18.29 13.42
CA ALA A 31 -1.90 -18.14 14.23
C ALA A 31 -3.00 -17.35 13.50
N ASP A 32 -2.62 -16.28 12.81
CA ASP A 32 -3.53 -15.47 11.99
C ASP A 32 -4.12 -16.28 10.82
N LEU A 33 -3.31 -17.10 10.15
CA LEU A 33 -3.77 -17.96 9.06
C LEU A 33 -4.69 -19.08 9.57
N ALA A 34 -4.32 -19.75 10.66
CA ALA A 34 -5.14 -20.81 11.26
C ALA A 34 -6.50 -20.26 11.70
N ARG A 35 -6.52 -19.05 12.27
CA ARG A 35 -7.75 -18.32 12.60
C ARG A 35 -8.56 -18.02 11.33
N ALA A 36 -7.96 -17.48 10.29
CA ALA A 36 -8.67 -17.19 9.03
C ALA A 36 -9.31 -18.45 8.41
N VAL A 37 -8.63 -19.60 8.46
CA VAL A 37 -9.18 -20.88 7.98
C VAL A 37 -10.37 -21.33 8.85
N ARG A 38 -10.29 -21.20 10.18
CA ARG A 38 -11.39 -21.55 11.09
C ARG A 38 -12.59 -20.61 10.96
N GLU A 39 -12.35 -19.32 10.76
CA GLU A 39 -13.38 -18.34 10.44
C GLU A 39 -14.08 -18.68 9.11
N ALA A 40 -13.31 -19.00 8.06
CA ALA A 40 -13.85 -19.41 6.76
C ALA A 40 -14.63 -20.74 6.83
N ALA A 41 -14.22 -21.66 7.71
CA ALA A 41 -14.92 -22.92 7.96
C ALA A 41 -16.15 -22.75 8.88
N GLY A 42 -16.45 -21.55 9.37
CA GLY A 42 -17.58 -21.29 10.28
C GLY A 42 -17.38 -21.81 11.70
N VAL A 43 -16.16 -22.22 12.06
CA VAL A 43 -15.80 -22.75 13.38
C VAL A 43 -15.61 -21.62 14.40
N GLU A 44 -15.14 -20.46 13.95
CA GLU A 44 -14.94 -19.27 14.78
C GLU A 44 -15.69 -18.07 14.19
N ARG A 45 -16.15 -17.16 15.07
CA ARG A 45 -16.67 -15.86 14.62
C ARG A 45 -15.48 -14.96 14.29
N GLY A 46 -15.40 -14.55 13.02
CA GLY A 46 -14.43 -13.56 12.57
C GLY A 46 -14.86 -12.13 12.86
N TRP A 47 -13.88 -11.24 12.89
CA TRP A 47 -14.07 -9.80 12.84
C TRP A 47 -13.39 -9.26 11.59
N SER A 48 -14.02 -8.28 10.95
CA SER A 48 -13.46 -7.61 9.79
C SER A 48 -13.12 -6.16 10.16
N VAL A 49 -12.00 -5.67 9.61
CA VAL A 49 -11.64 -4.25 9.71
C VAL A 49 -12.13 -3.56 8.46
N ARG A 50 -12.97 -2.55 8.66
CA ARG A 50 -13.40 -1.64 7.59
C ARG A 50 -12.91 -0.23 7.91
N HIS A 51 -12.47 0.48 6.87
CA HIS A 51 -12.12 1.89 6.98
C HIS A 51 -13.26 2.68 6.36
N GLU A 52 -13.81 3.63 7.12
CA GLU A 52 -14.90 4.49 6.66
C GLU A 52 -14.47 5.94 6.74
N LEU A 53 -14.88 6.73 5.74
CA LEU A 53 -14.71 8.17 5.74
C LEU A 53 -15.94 8.75 6.47
N CYS A 54 -15.71 9.32 7.65
CA CYS A 54 -16.76 9.96 8.44
C CYS A 54 -16.69 11.48 8.29
N ALA A 55 -17.84 12.13 8.44
CA ALA A 55 -17.88 13.58 8.58
C ALA A 55 -17.15 14.00 9.88
N ALA A 56 -16.60 15.20 9.90
CA ALA A 56 -15.74 15.66 11.00
C ALA A 56 -16.49 15.70 12.36
N ASP A 57 -17.78 15.98 12.33
CA ASP A 57 -18.70 15.99 13.46
C ASP A 57 -19.09 14.59 13.97
N ALA A 58 -18.90 13.55 13.15
CA ALA A 58 -19.10 12.15 13.55
C ALA A 58 -17.89 11.54 14.28
N VAL A 59 -16.78 12.28 14.43
CA VAL A 59 -15.59 11.82 15.15
C VAL A 59 -15.82 11.99 16.67
N PRO A 60 -15.74 10.90 17.47
CA PRO A 60 -15.96 10.99 18.92
C PRO A 60 -15.05 12.01 19.60
N SER A 61 -15.60 12.78 20.54
CA SER A 61 -14.87 13.74 21.37
C SER A 61 -13.86 13.02 22.27
N GLY A 62 -12.63 12.85 21.77
CA GLY A 62 -11.58 12.06 22.41
C GLY A 62 -10.82 11.14 21.45
N ALA A 63 -11.28 11.03 20.19
CA ALA A 63 -10.51 10.37 19.15
C ALA A 63 -9.18 11.11 18.93
N ARG A 64 -8.09 10.33 18.85
CA ARG A 64 -6.77 10.88 18.59
C ARG A 64 -6.75 11.40 17.14
N ALA A 65 -6.66 12.72 16.98
CA ALA A 65 -6.72 13.38 15.66
C ALA A 65 -5.54 13.03 14.73
N SER A 66 -4.48 12.41 15.26
CA SER A 66 -3.30 12.04 14.48
C SER A 66 -3.38 10.58 14.06
N SER A 67 -3.87 10.36 12.83
CA SER A 67 -3.65 9.10 12.11
C SER A 67 -2.48 9.29 11.14
N SER A 68 -1.78 8.21 10.80
CA SER A 68 -0.79 8.28 9.73
C SER A 68 -1.48 8.48 8.39
N VAL A 69 -0.84 9.22 7.48
CA VAL A 69 -1.33 9.45 6.11
C VAL A 69 -1.66 8.12 5.40
N HIS A 70 -0.99 7.03 5.76
CA HIS A 70 -1.25 5.70 5.22
C HIS A 70 -2.63 5.14 5.60
N VAL A 71 -3.15 5.41 6.80
CA VAL A 71 -4.49 4.98 7.20
C VAL A 71 -5.55 5.74 6.39
N ALA A 72 -5.36 7.05 6.19
CA ALA A 72 -6.23 7.83 5.32
C ALA A 72 -6.21 7.29 3.88
N LYS A 73 -5.03 6.95 3.34
CA LYS A 73 -4.90 6.32 2.01
C LYS A 73 -5.62 4.97 1.92
N LEU A 74 -5.62 4.16 2.98
CA LEU A 74 -6.38 2.91 3.02
C LEU A 74 -7.89 3.15 2.94
N ALA A 75 -8.42 4.11 3.69
CA ALA A 75 -9.83 4.49 3.63
C ALA A 75 -10.24 5.01 2.24
N TRP A 76 -9.39 5.85 1.65
CA TRP A 76 -9.62 6.38 0.30
C TRP A 76 -9.57 5.30 -0.78
N ARG A 77 -8.65 4.33 -0.69
CA ARG A 77 -8.65 3.17 -1.60
C ARG A 77 -9.99 2.45 -1.57
N ASP A 78 -10.50 2.14 -0.38
CA ASP A 78 -11.77 1.40 -0.22
C ASP A 78 -12.95 2.19 -0.81
N ARG A 79 -12.97 3.52 -0.61
CA ARG A 79 -13.98 4.41 -1.21
C ARG A 79 -13.88 4.49 -2.73
N ILE A 80 -12.67 4.58 -3.29
CA ILE A 80 -12.43 4.66 -4.73
C ILE A 80 -12.93 3.38 -5.42
N GLU A 81 -12.65 2.20 -4.87
CA GLU A 81 -13.13 0.94 -5.43
C GLU A 81 -14.66 0.81 -5.38
N ALA A 82 -15.30 1.38 -4.34
CA ALA A 82 -16.76 1.45 -4.29
C ALA A 82 -17.32 2.38 -5.39
N LEU A 83 -16.74 3.57 -5.57
CA LEU A 83 -17.14 4.54 -6.61
C LEU A 83 -16.89 4.01 -8.04
N ALA A 84 -15.81 3.25 -8.24
CA ALA A 84 -15.45 2.67 -9.53
C ALA A 84 -16.51 1.68 -10.07
N ARG A 85 -17.34 1.11 -9.19
CA ARG A 85 -18.46 0.22 -9.55
C ARG A 85 -19.78 0.95 -9.79
N GLY A 86 -19.82 2.26 -9.56
CA GLY A 86 -21.02 3.10 -9.70
C GLY A 86 -21.25 3.60 -11.12
N THR A 87 -22.02 4.68 -11.21
CA THR A 87 -22.35 5.44 -12.43
C THR A 87 -21.12 6.06 -13.10
N SER A 88 -21.26 6.55 -14.34
CA SER A 88 -20.15 7.25 -15.04
C SER A 88 -19.62 8.46 -14.27
N ALA A 89 -20.48 9.20 -13.58
CA ALA A 89 -20.08 10.33 -12.73
C ALA A 89 -19.27 9.87 -11.51
N GLU A 90 -19.72 8.80 -10.84
CA GLU A 90 -18.99 8.21 -9.70
C GLU A 90 -17.63 7.64 -10.12
N ARG A 91 -17.54 7.01 -11.30
CA ARG A 91 -16.26 6.55 -11.85
C ARG A 91 -15.29 7.70 -12.15
N ALA A 92 -15.79 8.83 -12.65
CA ALA A 92 -14.98 10.03 -12.84
C ALA A 92 -14.46 10.59 -11.50
N ALA A 93 -15.31 10.64 -10.47
CA ALA A 93 -14.90 11.02 -9.13
C ALA A 93 -13.86 10.04 -8.54
N ALA A 94 -14.01 8.73 -8.77
CA ALA A 94 -13.05 7.72 -8.36
C ALA A 94 -11.65 7.99 -8.95
N ALA A 95 -11.57 8.31 -10.25
CA ALA A 95 -10.31 8.65 -10.91
C ALA A 95 -9.70 9.94 -10.35
N GLN A 96 -10.52 10.97 -10.05
CA GLN A 96 -10.05 12.21 -9.45
C GLN A 96 -9.45 11.98 -8.05
N HIS A 97 -10.14 11.21 -7.20
CA HIS A 97 -9.64 10.88 -5.85
C HIS A 97 -8.38 10.01 -5.91
N ALA A 98 -8.32 9.04 -6.82
CA ALA A 98 -7.12 8.22 -7.01
C ALA A 98 -5.88 9.06 -7.35
N ARG A 99 -6.03 10.07 -8.21
CA ARG A 99 -4.96 11.03 -8.52
C ARG A 99 -4.57 11.87 -7.30
N ALA A 100 -5.54 12.41 -6.57
CA ALA A 100 -5.28 13.27 -5.41
C ALA A 100 -4.50 12.55 -4.29
N PHE A 101 -4.77 11.25 -4.08
CA PHE A 101 -4.09 10.46 -3.05
C PHE A 101 -2.90 9.63 -3.57
N MET A 102 -2.57 9.76 -4.87
CA MET A 102 -1.55 8.97 -5.57
C MET A 102 -1.75 7.46 -5.34
N LEU A 103 -2.96 6.98 -5.60
CA LEU A 103 -3.34 5.58 -5.46
C LEU A 103 -3.54 4.96 -6.83
N VAL A 104 -2.96 3.78 -7.04
CA VAL A 104 -3.22 2.93 -8.20
C VAL A 104 -4.40 2.02 -7.87
N THR A 105 -5.47 2.13 -8.65
CA THR A 105 -6.75 1.44 -8.41
C THR A 105 -7.31 0.80 -9.68
N SER A 106 -8.42 0.07 -9.60
CA SER A 106 -9.06 -0.48 -10.80
C SER A 106 -9.41 0.57 -11.87
N GLY A 107 -9.66 1.82 -11.47
CA GLY A 107 -9.95 2.96 -12.34
C GLY A 107 -8.74 3.87 -12.66
N SER A 108 -7.54 3.55 -12.16
CA SER A 108 -6.35 4.37 -12.36
C SER A 108 -5.07 3.53 -12.48
N GLY A 109 -4.29 3.75 -13.54
CA GLY A 109 -3.03 3.05 -13.77
C GLY A 109 -1.82 3.92 -13.40
N ALA A 110 -0.74 3.29 -12.96
CA ALA A 110 0.58 3.92 -12.97
C ALA A 110 1.29 3.53 -14.28
N VAL A 111 1.61 4.54 -15.10
CA VAL A 111 2.42 4.34 -16.30
C VAL A 111 3.83 4.79 -15.99
N VAL A 112 4.79 3.88 -16.15
CA VAL A 112 6.21 4.21 -16.03
C VAL A 112 6.70 4.72 -17.38
N LEU A 113 7.12 5.98 -17.43
CA LEU A 113 7.75 6.58 -18.59
C LEU A 113 9.25 6.56 -18.38
N GLN A 114 9.98 5.92 -19.29
CA GLN A 114 11.42 5.73 -19.22
C GLN A 114 12.18 6.58 -20.24
N THR A 115 11.55 6.93 -21.37
CA THR A 115 12.21 7.66 -22.45
C THR A 115 11.63 9.05 -22.64
N ALA A 116 12.46 10.01 -23.06
CA ALA A 116 12.02 11.37 -23.36
C ALA A 116 10.88 11.41 -24.41
N GLN A 117 10.87 10.46 -25.36
CA GLN A 117 9.78 10.31 -26.33
C GLN A 117 8.45 9.94 -25.67
N GLN A 118 8.46 9.08 -24.64
CA GLN A 118 7.25 8.71 -23.90
C GLN A 118 6.69 9.88 -23.10
N TYR A 119 7.56 10.71 -22.50
CA TYR A 119 7.16 11.95 -21.84
C TYR A 119 6.50 12.94 -22.81
N ALA A 120 7.15 13.18 -23.96
CA ALA A 120 6.61 14.06 -25.00
C ALA A 120 5.26 13.56 -25.56
N ALA A 121 5.08 12.25 -25.76
CA ALA A 121 3.84 11.68 -26.27
C ALA A 121 2.64 11.81 -25.31
N HIS A 122 2.88 12.09 -24.03
CA HIS A 122 1.86 12.27 -23.01
C HIS A 122 1.77 13.72 -22.48
N ASP A 123 2.46 14.67 -23.12
CA ASP A 123 2.56 16.08 -22.69
C ASP A 123 3.08 16.23 -21.25
N LEU A 124 3.97 15.32 -20.83
CA LEU A 124 4.55 15.29 -19.50
C LEU A 124 6.02 15.71 -19.53
N ARG A 125 6.49 16.33 -18.44
CA ARG A 125 7.92 16.56 -18.20
C ARG A 125 8.44 15.51 -17.20
N PRO A 126 9.70 15.06 -17.33
CA PRO A 126 10.34 14.28 -16.27
C PRO A 126 10.26 15.03 -14.95
N ILE A 127 9.91 14.31 -13.88
CA ILE A 127 9.96 14.87 -12.52
C ILE A 127 11.42 15.01 -12.10
N ASP A 128 11.73 16.06 -11.34
CA ASP A 128 13.03 16.19 -10.71
C ASP A 128 13.22 15.06 -9.69
N PRO A 129 14.38 14.37 -9.66
CA PRO A 129 14.69 13.37 -8.64
C PRO A 129 14.44 13.86 -7.21
N ASP A 130 14.64 15.15 -6.93
CA ASP A 130 14.49 15.75 -5.61
C ASP A 130 13.02 15.96 -5.20
N ASP A 131 12.10 15.98 -6.17
CA ASP A 131 10.64 16.10 -5.95
C ASP A 131 9.96 14.73 -5.76
N ALA A 132 10.69 13.63 -5.98
CA ALA A 132 10.16 12.29 -5.82
C ALA A 132 10.01 11.93 -4.32
N PRO A 133 8.96 11.21 -3.91
CA PRO A 133 8.84 10.69 -2.55
C PRO A 133 10.00 9.73 -2.23
N SER A 134 11.06 10.23 -1.59
CA SER A 134 12.23 9.44 -1.21
C SER A 134 11.97 8.70 0.09
N VAL A 135 12.29 7.40 0.13
CA VAL A 135 12.51 6.71 1.41
C VAL A 135 13.90 7.14 1.89
N PRO A 136 14.06 7.66 3.12
CA PRO A 136 15.38 8.01 3.62
C PRO A 136 16.24 6.75 3.68
N GLU A 137 17.26 6.69 2.82
CA GLU A 137 18.24 5.62 2.89
C GLU A 137 19.01 5.75 4.22
N PRO A 138 19.26 4.63 4.93
CA PRO A 138 20.13 4.69 6.09
C PRO A 138 21.50 5.18 5.63
N GLY A 139 21.89 6.37 6.10
CA GLY A 139 23.15 6.99 5.69
C GLY A 139 24.33 6.04 5.91
N THR A 140 25.34 6.14 5.04
CA THR A 140 26.51 5.24 5.04
C THR A 140 27.17 5.15 6.42
N LEU A 141 27.15 6.24 7.19
CA LEU A 141 27.65 6.29 8.57
C LEU A 141 26.84 5.41 9.55
N ALA A 142 25.52 5.38 9.43
CA ALA A 142 24.67 4.54 10.27
C ALA A 142 24.92 3.05 9.99
N LEU A 143 25.07 2.68 8.70
CA LEU A 143 25.43 1.32 8.30
C LEU A 143 26.83 0.92 8.81
N LEU A 144 27.81 1.82 8.70
CA LEU A 144 29.16 1.60 9.23
C LEU A 144 29.17 1.42 10.75
N ALA A 145 28.40 2.23 11.48
CA ALA A 145 28.30 2.13 12.93
C ALA A 145 27.67 0.79 13.36
N ILE A 146 26.59 0.37 12.70
CA ILE A 146 25.93 -0.92 12.96
C ILE A 146 26.90 -2.08 12.65
N GLY A 147 27.59 -2.03 11.52
CA GLY A 147 28.58 -3.04 11.14
C GLY A 147 29.75 -3.12 12.13
N ALA A 148 30.29 -1.99 12.56
CA ALA A 148 31.36 -1.93 13.55
C ALA A 148 30.92 -2.47 14.92
N ALA A 149 29.71 -2.12 15.37
CA ALA A 149 29.13 -2.64 16.60
C ALA A 149 28.95 -4.16 16.55
N ALA A 150 28.45 -4.70 15.43
CA ALA A 150 28.29 -6.14 15.24
C ALA A 150 29.64 -6.88 15.25
N LEU A 151 30.67 -6.33 14.58
CA LEU A 151 32.02 -6.90 14.58
C LEU A 151 32.67 -6.86 15.97
N LEU A 152 32.51 -5.74 16.70
CA LEU A 152 33.01 -5.61 18.06
C LEU A 152 32.34 -6.63 18.99
N TRP A 153 31.02 -6.77 18.89
CA TRP A 153 30.25 -7.75 19.66
C TRP A 153 30.72 -9.18 19.40
N LEU A 154 30.95 -9.55 18.13
CA LEU A 154 31.45 -10.87 17.75
C LEU A 154 32.86 -11.13 18.32
N ARG A 155 33.73 -10.10 18.33
CA ARG A 155 35.07 -10.19 18.93
C ARG A 155 35.06 -10.31 20.44
N LEU A 156 34.17 -9.61 21.12
CA LEU A 156 34.02 -9.73 22.57
C LEU A 156 33.47 -11.11 22.96
N ARG A 157 32.57 -11.66 22.14
CA ARG A 157 31.98 -12.98 22.38
C ARG A 157 32.94 -14.15 22.15
N THR A 158 33.84 -14.03 21.18
CA THR A 158 34.89 -15.03 20.89
C THR A 158 36.08 -14.99 21.86
N ARG A 159 36.27 -13.89 22.59
CA ARG A 159 37.28 -13.78 23.65
C ARG A 159 36.79 -14.22 25.02
N ALA A 160 35.47 -14.33 25.19
CA ALA A 160 34.82 -14.80 26.42
C ALA A 160 34.46 -16.30 26.39
N ALA A 161 34.76 -16.99 25.29
CA ALA A 161 34.68 -18.43 25.11
C ALA A 161 36.10 -19.01 25.04
#